data_AF-A0A0G0ZFN5-F1
#
_entry.id   AF-A0A0G0ZFN5-F1
#
_cell.length_a   1.000
_cell.length_b   1.000
_cell.length_c   1.000
_cell.angle_alpha   90.00
_cell.angle_beta   90.00
_cell.angle_gamma   90.00
#
_symmetry.space_group_name_H-M   'P 1'
#
loop_
_entity.id
_entity.type
_entity.pdbx_description
1 polymer ?
#
loop_
_entity_poly.entity_id
_entity_poly.type
_entity_poly.pdbx_seq_one_letter_code
_entity_poly.pdbx_strand_id
1 'polypeptide(L)'
;MTIQDIYQLAIKKGIAYDPRGEAGVIRALDRIKKEYKTLPKKEQDYFDQESLKNPYSDTRILFGDPTIVVDKVLVGIDIHVGEMVLADRLNEKGEGIDLVISHHPSGRALAALDEVMELQIDMLETYGIPINVAENLMRNRIGEVYRRFAPLNHHQSIDAARLLNIPLMCMHTPTDNIGWKYLADRLEHTDLDTVADVMDELYKVPELKMALKDKAGPVIF
;
A
#
# COMPACT_ATOMS: atom_id res chain seq x y z
N MET A 1 7.71 12.57 -15.85
CA MET A 1 7.81 11.09 -15.69
C MET A 1 6.54 10.50 -16.28
N THR A 2 6.57 9.28 -16.82
CA THR A 2 5.32 8.58 -17.18
C THR A 2 4.63 8.01 -15.93
N ILE A 3 3.35 7.64 -16.02
CA ILE A 3 2.66 6.89 -14.96
C ILE A 3 3.44 5.61 -14.62
N GLN A 4 3.95 4.92 -15.63
CA GLN A 4 4.79 3.73 -15.46
C GLN A 4 6.05 4.04 -14.63
N ASP A 5 6.73 5.15 -14.90
CA ASP A 5 7.94 5.54 -14.16
C ASP A 5 7.62 5.83 -12.69
N ILE A 6 6.48 6.49 -12.41
CA ILE A 6 6.01 6.77 -11.04
C ILE A 6 5.73 5.47 -10.30
N TYR A 7 5.02 4.55 -10.95
CA TYR A 7 4.70 3.24 -10.39
C TYR A 7 5.95 2.39 -10.10
N GLN A 8 6.94 2.38 -11.02
CA GLN A 8 8.21 1.69 -10.78
C GLN A 8 9.04 2.35 -9.68
N LEU A 9 9.01 3.68 -9.59
CA LEU A 9 9.66 4.40 -8.50
C LEU A 9 9.03 4.03 -7.15
N ALA A 10 7.70 3.95 -7.08
CA ALA A 10 6.96 3.53 -5.90
C ALA A 10 7.42 2.14 -5.43
N ILE A 11 7.41 1.15 -6.33
CA ILE A 11 7.86 -0.22 -6.02
C ILE A 11 9.32 -0.21 -5.56
N LYS A 12 10.22 0.44 -6.30
CA LYS A 12 11.64 0.53 -5.96
C LYS A 12 11.86 1.12 -4.56
N LYS A 13 11.14 2.19 -4.22
CA LYS A 13 11.22 2.82 -2.90
C LYS A 13 10.61 1.92 -1.82
N GLY A 14 9.49 1.28 -2.09
CA GLY A 14 8.88 0.31 -1.17
C GLY A 14 9.85 -0.81 -0.80
N ILE A 15 10.56 -1.38 -1.78
CA ILE A 15 11.57 -2.44 -1.57
C ILE A 15 12.76 -1.92 -0.76
N ALA A 16 13.25 -0.72 -1.07
CA ALA A 16 14.40 -0.12 -0.37
C ALA A 16 14.14 0.16 1.12
N TYR A 17 12.88 0.38 1.50
CA TYR A 17 12.46 0.65 2.88
C TYR A 17 11.66 -0.50 3.50
N ASP A 18 11.60 -1.65 2.84
CA ASP A 18 10.83 -2.80 3.32
C ASP A 18 11.43 -3.34 4.64
N PRO A 19 10.60 -3.60 5.67
CA PRO A 19 11.08 -4.10 6.96
C PRO A 19 11.75 -5.47 6.88
N ARG A 20 11.48 -6.25 5.82
CA ARG A 20 12.12 -7.54 5.57
C ARG A 20 13.51 -7.41 4.95
N GLY A 21 13.87 -6.20 4.50
CA GLY A 21 15.02 -5.93 3.65
C GLY A 21 14.90 -6.52 2.24
N GLU A 22 15.79 -6.11 1.34
CA GLU A 22 15.76 -6.52 -0.07
C GLU A 22 15.80 -8.05 -0.25
N ALA A 23 16.62 -8.74 0.55
CA ALA A 23 16.70 -10.20 0.53
C ALA A 23 15.38 -10.87 0.95
N GLY A 24 14.64 -10.29 1.90
CA GLY A 24 13.32 -10.78 2.32
C GLY A 24 12.28 -10.61 1.23
N VAL A 25 12.26 -9.45 0.57
CA VAL A 25 11.39 -9.18 -0.57
C VAL A 25 11.65 -10.16 -1.72
N ILE A 26 12.93 -10.42 -2.05
CA ILE A 26 13.30 -11.38 -3.10
C ILE A 26 12.78 -12.79 -2.75
N ARG A 27 12.94 -13.23 -1.50
CA ARG A 27 12.40 -14.52 -1.05
C ARG A 27 10.88 -14.59 -1.22
N ALA A 28 10.15 -13.54 -0.83
CA ALA A 28 8.69 -13.48 -0.99
C ALA A 28 8.28 -13.57 -2.47
N LEU A 29 8.93 -12.80 -3.36
CA LEU A 29 8.68 -12.88 -4.81
C LEU A 29 9.00 -14.27 -5.39
N ASP A 30 10.05 -14.93 -4.91
CA ASP A 30 10.41 -16.27 -5.36
C ASP A 30 9.39 -17.33 -4.91
N ARG A 31 8.76 -17.18 -3.72
CA ARG A 31 7.62 -18.02 -3.30
C ARG A 31 6.46 -17.89 -4.30
N ILE A 32 6.04 -16.66 -4.59
CA ILE A 32 4.94 -16.36 -5.52
C ILE A 32 5.23 -16.94 -6.91
N LYS A 33 6.46 -16.75 -7.43
CA LYS A 33 6.88 -17.32 -8.72
C LYS A 33 6.88 -18.85 -8.71
N LYS A 34 7.25 -19.47 -7.60
CA LYS A 34 7.23 -20.94 -7.45
C LYS A 34 5.79 -21.45 -7.44
N GLU A 35 4.90 -20.80 -6.69
CA GLU A 35 3.47 -21.12 -6.67
C GLU A 35 2.86 -21.04 -8.07
N TYR A 36 3.07 -19.92 -8.78
CA TYR A 36 2.62 -19.75 -10.15
C TYR A 36 3.07 -20.88 -11.08
N LYS A 37 4.33 -21.30 -11.01
CA LYS A 37 4.87 -22.41 -11.82
C LYS A 37 4.23 -23.75 -11.52
N THR A 38 3.74 -23.95 -10.29
CA THR A 38 3.06 -25.18 -9.88
C THR A 38 1.57 -25.19 -10.20
N LEU A 39 0.97 -24.04 -10.52
CA LEU A 39 -0.44 -23.96 -10.87
C LEU A 39 -0.75 -24.72 -12.18
N PRO A 40 -1.90 -25.40 -12.26
CA PRO A 40 -2.43 -25.88 -13.53
C PRO A 40 -2.52 -24.76 -14.56
N LYS A 41 -2.30 -25.07 -15.84
CA LYS A 41 -2.29 -24.06 -16.92
C LYS A 41 -3.58 -23.20 -16.97
N LYS A 42 -4.73 -23.80 -16.66
CA LYS A 42 -6.01 -23.10 -16.58
C LYS A 42 -6.07 -22.06 -15.45
N GLU A 43 -5.38 -22.30 -14.34
CA GLU A 43 -5.33 -21.38 -13.20
C GLU A 43 -4.30 -20.27 -13.42
N GLN A 44 -3.22 -20.55 -14.17
CA GLN A 44 -2.24 -19.53 -14.58
C GLN A 44 -2.88 -18.39 -15.39
N ASP A 45 -3.92 -18.68 -16.18
CA ASP A 45 -4.65 -17.68 -16.98
C ASP A 45 -5.39 -16.65 -16.11
N TYR A 46 -5.73 -17.00 -14.85
CA TYR A 46 -6.41 -16.10 -13.91
C TYR A 46 -5.46 -15.46 -12.89
N PHE A 47 -4.18 -15.83 -12.91
CA PHE A 47 -3.20 -15.38 -11.94
C PHE A 47 -2.85 -13.89 -12.13
N ASP A 48 -2.63 -13.16 -11.03
CA ASP A 48 -2.14 -11.78 -11.12
C ASP A 48 -0.67 -11.75 -11.55
N GLN A 49 -0.45 -11.56 -12.85
CA GLN A 49 0.89 -11.45 -13.44
C GLN A 49 1.70 -10.28 -12.84
N GLU A 50 1.05 -9.25 -12.31
CA GLU A 50 1.73 -8.13 -11.65
C GLU A 50 2.45 -8.59 -10.38
N SER A 51 1.88 -9.54 -9.64
CA SER A 51 2.46 -10.10 -8.40
C SER A 51 3.77 -10.88 -8.63
N LEU A 52 4.11 -11.22 -9.89
CA LEU A 52 5.39 -11.85 -10.22
C LEU A 52 6.57 -10.87 -10.22
N LYS A 53 6.30 -9.56 -10.26
CA LYS A 53 7.31 -8.49 -10.32
C LYS A 53 7.10 -7.39 -9.28
N ASN A 54 5.88 -7.21 -8.79
CA ASN A 54 5.55 -6.30 -7.70
C ASN A 54 5.22 -7.11 -6.43
N PRO A 55 6.01 -6.98 -5.34
CA PRO A 55 5.77 -7.71 -4.09
C PRO A 55 4.58 -7.18 -3.27
N TYR A 56 3.95 -6.08 -3.70
CA TYR A 56 2.88 -5.39 -2.97
C TYR A 56 1.57 -5.50 -3.75
N SER A 57 0.67 -6.42 -3.36
CA SER A 57 -0.62 -6.63 -4.06
C SER A 57 -1.54 -5.41 -4.00
N ASP A 58 -1.41 -4.61 -2.95
CA ASP A 58 -2.19 -3.41 -2.63
C ASP A 58 -1.77 -2.13 -3.38
N THR A 59 -0.80 -2.24 -4.30
CA THR A 59 -0.25 -1.09 -5.03
C THR A 59 -0.31 -1.37 -6.52
N ARG A 60 -1.12 -0.60 -7.26
CA ARG A 60 -1.46 -0.87 -8.67
C ARG A 60 -1.75 0.40 -9.45
N ILE A 61 -1.39 0.41 -10.73
CA ILE A 61 -2.08 1.25 -11.73
C ILE A 61 -3.47 0.63 -11.91
N LEU A 62 -4.53 1.39 -11.58
CA LEU A 62 -5.90 0.90 -11.55
C LEU A 62 -6.63 1.19 -12.86
N PHE A 63 -6.35 2.34 -13.47
CA PHE A 63 -6.89 2.75 -14.75
C PHE A 63 -5.99 3.81 -15.42
N GLY A 64 -5.94 3.80 -16.75
CA GLY A 64 -5.19 4.77 -17.57
C GLY A 64 -4.05 4.11 -18.35
N ASP A 65 -3.57 4.80 -19.38
CA ASP A 65 -2.41 4.37 -20.17
C ASP A 65 -1.12 4.65 -19.38
N PRO A 66 -0.31 3.64 -19.03
CA PRO A 66 0.92 3.82 -18.27
C PRO A 66 1.96 4.74 -18.95
N THR A 67 1.83 4.98 -20.26
CA THR A 67 2.74 5.81 -21.05
C THR A 67 2.43 7.30 -21.00
N ILE A 68 1.29 7.71 -20.42
CA ILE A 68 0.95 9.12 -20.22
C ILE A 68 2.05 9.81 -19.41
N VAL A 69 2.53 10.94 -19.94
CA VAL A 69 3.46 11.83 -19.24
C VAL A 69 2.67 12.62 -18.22
N VAL A 70 3.10 12.56 -16.97
CA VAL A 70 2.46 13.24 -15.85
C VAL A 70 3.26 14.48 -15.49
N ASP A 71 2.59 15.63 -15.50
CA ASP A 71 3.08 16.91 -14.98
C ASP A 71 2.41 17.26 -13.65
N LYS A 72 1.09 17.07 -13.54
CA LYS A 72 0.33 17.37 -12.31
C LYS A 72 -0.43 16.16 -11.78
N VAL A 73 -0.32 15.94 -10.48
CA VAL A 73 -1.04 14.88 -9.75
C VAL A 73 -2.01 15.46 -8.73
N LEU A 74 -3.11 14.75 -8.50
CA LEU A 74 -3.93 14.89 -7.29
C LEU A 74 -3.69 13.67 -6.41
N VAL A 75 -3.31 13.88 -5.16
CA VAL A 75 -3.02 12.80 -4.21
C VAL A 75 -3.98 12.89 -3.03
N GLY A 76 -4.54 11.75 -2.62
CA GLY A 76 -5.41 11.66 -1.45
C GLY A 76 -5.25 10.33 -0.72
N ILE A 77 -5.65 10.29 0.55
CA ILE A 77 -5.65 9.05 1.32
C ILE A 77 -6.72 8.11 0.76
N ASP A 78 -7.96 8.60 0.77
CA ASP A 78 -9.14 7.95 0.22
C ASP A 78 -9.55 8.62 -1.09
N ILE A 79 -9.62 7.85 -2.18
CA ILE A 79 -10.13 8.32 -3.46
C ILE A 79 -11.33 7.46 -3.84
N HIS A 80 -12.51 8.04 -3.72
CA HIS A 80 -13.77 7.46 -4.17
C HIS A 80 -14.31 8.26 -5.37
N VAL A 81 -15.58 8.05 -5.70
CA VAL A 81 -16.25 8.78 -6.79
C VAL A 81 -16.21 10.30 -6.56
N GLY A 82 -16.36 10.76 -5.32
CA GLY A 82 -16.38 12.18 -4.98
C GLY A 82 -15.06 12.88 -5.32
N GLU A 83 -13.92 12.27 -4.97
CA GLU A 83 -12.60 12.81 -5.27
C GLU A 83 -12.28 12.77 -6.76
N MET A 84 -12.75 11.74 -7.48
CA MET A 84 -12.62 11.69 -8.94
C MET A 84 -13.41 12.82 -9.62
N VAL A 85 -14.65 13.09 -9.17
CA VAL A 85 -15.45 14.22 -9.67
C VAL A 85 -14.83 15.56 -9.29
N LEU A 86 -14.20 15.66 -8.11
CA LEU A 86 -13.44 16.85 -7.73
C LEU A 86 -12.25 17.08 -8.67
N ALA A 87 -11.49 16.04 -9.00
CA ALA A 87 -10.38 16.12 -9.95
C ALA A 87 -10.85 16.63 -11.32
N ASP A 88 -11.95 16.08 -11.83
CA ASP A 88 -12.58 16.53 -13.08
C ASP A 88 -13.00 18.00 -13.02
N ARG A 89 -13.68 18.40 -11.93
CA ARG A 89 -14.12 19.79 -11.75
C ARG A 89 -12.96 20.79 -11.63
N LEU A 90 -11.83 20.36 -11.08
CA LEU A 90 -10.59 21.14 -11.06
C LEU A 90 -9.98 21.25 -12.45
N ASN A 91 -10.02 20.17 -13.24
CA ASN A 91 -9.58 20.18 -14.63
C ASN A 91 -10.43 21.10 -15.51
N GLU A 92 -11.75 21.13 -15.33
CA GLU A 92 -12.62 22.11 -15.99
C GLU A 92 -12.24 23.57 -15.66
N LYS A 93 -11.63 23.81 -14.50
CA LYS A 93 -11.13 25.14 -14.08
C LYS A 93 -9.69 25.42 -14.55
N GLY A 94 -9.08 24.50 -15.29
CA GLY A 94 -7.75 24.67 -15.86
C GLY A 94 -6.61 24.11 -15.00
N GLU A 95 -6.88 23.26 -14.01
CA GLU A 95 -5.79 22.65 -13.23
C GLU A 95 -4.94 21.69 -14.08
N GLY A 96 -5.54 20.86 -14.96
CA GLY A 96 -4.77 19.97 -15.82
C GLY A 96 -4.07 18.84 -15.05
N ILE A 97 -4.78 18.21 -14.12
CA ILE A 97 -4.39 16.99 -13.40
C ILE A 97 -4.36 15.82 -14.39
N ASP A 98 -3.19 15.21 -14.55
CA ASP A 98 -2.95 14.08 -15.46
C ASP A 98 -3.14 12.72 -14.78
N LEU A 99 -3.06 12.67 -13.44
CA LEU A 99 -3.10 11.44 -12.66
C LEU A 99 -3.65 11.69 -11.25
N VAL A 100 -4.56 10.82 -10.81
CA VAL A 100 -4.98 10.72 -9.41
C VAL A 100 -4.26 9.56 -8.74
N ILE A 101 -3.71 9.78 -7.54
CA ILE A 101 -3.02 8.79 -6.73
C ILE A 101 -3.74 8.64 -5.40
N SER A 102 -4.24 7.44 -5.10
CA SER A 102 -4.78 7.10 -3.78
C SER A 102 -3.73 6.42 -2.91
N HIS A 103 -3.79 6.63 -1.59
CA HIS A 103 -3.06 5.78 -0.66
C HIS A 103 -3.80 4.46 -0.46
N HIS A 104 -5.05 4.51 0.00
CA HIS A 104 -5.85 3.30 0.18
C HIS A 104 -6.16 2.64 -1.17
N PRO A 105 -6.10 1.30 -1.22
CA PRO A 105 -6.28 0.57 -2.46
C PRO A 105 -7.73 0.59 -2.94
N SER A 106 -7.91 0.33 -4.24
CA SER A 106 -9.20 0.14 -4.88
C SER A 106 -9.10 -1.00 -5.90
N GLY A 107 -10.24 -1.48 -6.39
CA GLY A 107 -10.28 -2.54 -7.39
C GLY A 107 -9.60 -3.82 -6.93
N ARG A 108 -8.80 -4.38 -7.82
CA ARG A 108 -8.05 -5.61 -7.54
C ARG A 108 -7.05 -5.47 -6.40
N ALA A 109 -6.48 -4.28 -6.20
CA ALA A 109 -5.54 -4.04 -5.12
C ALA A 109 -6.21 -4.17 -3.74
N LEU A 110 -7.48 -3.72 -3.65
CA LEU A 110 -8.28 -3.87 -2.43
C LEU A 110 -8.78 -5.30 -2.26
N ALA A 111 -9.19 -5.94 -3.37
CA ALA A 111 -9.64 -7.33 -3.35
C ALA A 111 -8.56 -8.32 -2.90
N ALA A 112 -7.28 -7.97 -3.12
CA ALA A 112 -6.09 -8.74 -2.76
C ALA A 112 -5.33 -8.13 -1.56
N LEU A 113 -6.00 -7.29 -0.76
CA LEU A 113 -5.35 -6.61 0.37
C LEU A 113 -4.86 -7.61 1.44
N ASP A 114 -5.51 -8.76 1.57
CA ASP A 114 -5.08 -9.82 2.48
C ASP A 114 -3.75 -10.47 2.05
N GLU A 115 -3.42 -10.49 0.76
CA GLU A 115 -2.17 -11.09 0.25
C GLU A 115 -0.93 -10.34 0.77
N VAL A 116 -0.98 -9.00 0.86
CA VAL A 116 0.17 -8.20 1.34
C VAL A 116 0.47 -8.42 2.82
N MET A 117 -0.50 -8.98 3.57
CA MET A 117 -0.34 -9.24 5.00
C MET A 117 0.66 -10.35 5.31
N GLU A 118 1.08 -11.15 4.34
CA GLU A 118 2.20 -12.09 4.53
C GLU A 118 3.49 -11.37 4.95
N LEU A 119 3.66 -10.09 4.57
CA LEU A 119 4.76 -9.26 5.04
C LEU A 119 4.81 -9.20 6.58
N GLN A 120 3.65 -9.19 7.24
CA GLN A 120 3.57 -9.16 8.71
C GLN A 120 4.08 -10.48 9.32
N ILE A 121 3.89 -11.62 8.65
CA ILE A 121 4.44 -12.90 9.10
C ILE A 121 5.97 -12.84 9.07
N ASP A 122 6.53 -12.38 7.95
CA ASP A 122 7.98 -12.22 7.80
C ASP A 122 8.55 -11.23 8.84
N MET A 123 7.83 -10.13 9.14
CA MET A 123 8.22 -9.18 10.19
C MET A 123 8.22 -9.77 11.60
N LEU A 124 7.20 -10.57 11.95
CA LEU A 124 7.16 -11.22 13.27
C LEU A 124 8.34 -12.18 13.42
N GLU A 125 8.73 -12.86 12.35
CA GLU A 125 9.92 -13.71 12.32
C GLU A 125 11.21 -12.91 12.59
N THR A 126 11.38 -11.72 11.99
CA THR A 126 12.55 -10.88 12.25
C THR A 126 12.63 -10.39 13.70
N TYR A 127 11.49 -10.24 14.38
CA TYR A 127 11.42 -9.96 15.82
C TYR A 127 11.56 -11.19 16.71
N GLY A 128 11.90 -12.37 16.15
CA GLY A 128 12.22 -13.59 16.89
C GLY A 128 11.04 -14.50 17.18
N ILE A 129 9.86 -14.24 16.59
CA ILE A 129 8.70 -15.14 16.70
C ILE A 129 8.88 -16.30 15.70
N PRO A 130 8.84 -17.57 16.13
CA PRO A 130 8.97 -18.70 15.21
C PRO A 130 7.94 -18.64 14.08
N ILE A 131 8.35 -18.95 12.85
CA ILE A 131 7.52 -18.77 11.65
C ILE A 131 6.15 -19.45 11.74
N ASN A 132 6.10 -20.68 12.28
CA ASN A 132 4.86 -21.43 12.47
C ASN A 132 3.89 -20.77 13.48
N VAL A 133 4.42 -20.03 14.46
CA VAL A 133 3.64 -19.26 15.43
C VAL A 133 3.13 -17.98 14.77
N ALA A 134 3.98 -17.26 14.04
CA ALA A 134 3.59 -16.06 13.29
C ALA A 134 2.49 -16.35 12.25
N GLU A 135 2.63 -17.42 11.47
CA GLU A 135 1.61 -17.88 10.52
C GLU A 135 0.28 -18.20 11.21
N ASN A 136 0.32 -18.90 12.35
CA ASN A 136 -0.89 -19.25 13.09
C ASN A 136 -1.59 -18.01 13.67
N LEU A 137 -0.83 -17.06 14.21
CA LEU A 137 -1.35 -15.79 14.72
C LEU A 137 -2.01 -14.97 13.61
N MET A 138 -1.35 -14.86 12.46
CA MET A 138 -1.82 -14.02 11.36
C MET A 138 -2.97 -14.65 10.56
N ARG A 139 -3.08 -15.98 10.50
CA ARG A 139 -4.12 -16.70 9.74
C ARG A 139 -5.53 -16.17 9.99
N ASN A 140 -5.90 -15.97 11.26
CA ASN A 140 -7.23 -15.49 11.61
C ASN A 140 -7.46 -14.05 11.12
N ARG A 141 -6.45 -13.20 11.30
CA ARG A 141 -6.52 -11.79 10.90
C ARG A 141 -6.57 -11.63 9.37
N ILE A 142 -5.73 -12.37 8.64
CA ILE A 142 -5.73 -12.40 7.17
C ILE A 142 -7.11 -12.85 6.66
N GLY A 143 -7.66 -13.93 7.22
CA GLY A 143 -8.99 -14.40 6.85
C GLY A 143 -10.12 -13.42 7.17
N GLU A 144 -10.02 -12.67 8.27
CA GLU A 144 -10.96 -11.59 8.62
C GLU A 144 -10.93 -10.47 7.57
N VAL A 145 -9.73 -10.02 7.20
CA VAL A 145 -9.52 -8.98 6.18
C VAL A 145 -10.09 -9.43 4.84
N TYR A 146 -9.75 -10.63 4.38
CA TYR A 146 -10.32 -11.19 3.15
C TYR A 146 -11.85 -11.16 3.16
N ARG A 147 -12.48 -11.71 4.21
CA ARG A 147 -13.95 -11.77 4.32
C ARG A 147 -14.60 -10.40 4.43
N ARG A 148 -13.92 -9.42 5.04
CA ARG A 148 -14.40 -8.04 5.18
C ARG A 148 -14.48 -7.33 3.83
N PHE A 149 -13.49 -7.52 2.96
CA PHE A 149 -13.39 -6.81 1.69
C PHE A 149 -14.02 -7.57 0.52
N ALA A 150 -14.08 -8.91 0.56
CA ALA A 150 -14.66 -9.75 -0.49
C ALA A 150 -16.04 -9.31 -1.03
N PRO A 151 -17.02 -8.85 -0.22
CA PRO A 151 -18.35 -8.49 -0.73
C PRO A 151 -18.45 -7.05 -1.25
N LEU A 152 -17.38 -6.25 -1.23
CA LEU A 152 -17.45 -4.85 -1.60
C LEU A 152 -17.53 -4.63 -3.12
N ASN A 153 -18.02 -3.45 -3.51
CA ASN A 153 -17.89 -2.98 -4.89
C ASN A 153 -16.49 -2.43 -5.13
N HIS A 154 -15.57 -3.31 -5.49
CA HIS A 154 -14.16 -2.98 -5.70
C HIS A 154 -13.93 -1.94 -6.81
N HIS A 155 -14.78 -1.87 -7.84
CA HIS A 155 -14.52 -1.06 -9.04
C HIS A 155 -15.12 0.35 -8.99
N GLN A 156 -15.80 0.75 -7.92
CA GLN A 156 -16.57 2.00 -7.90
C GLN A 156 -15.75 3.25 -8.28
N SER A 157 -14.57 3.43 -7.68
CA SER A 157 -13.66 4.55 -7.98
C SER A 157 -13.03 4.43 -9.38
N ILE A 158 -12.75 3.20 -9.82
CA ILE A 158 -12.13 2.89 -11.12
C ILE A 158 -13.12 3.14 -12.27
N ASP A 159 -14.39 2.81 -12.08
CA ASP A 159 -15.44 3.06 -13.05
C ASP A 159 -15.68 4.57 -13.22
N ALA A 160 -15.66 5.34 -12.13
CA ALA A 160 -15.69 6.80 -12.19
C ALA A 160 -14.47 7.35 -12.95
N ALA A 161 -13.26 6.88 -12.62
CA ALA A 161 -12.04 7.25 -13.33
C ALA A 161 -12.11 6.95 -14.83
N ARG A 162 -12.69 5.80 -15.21
CA ARG A 162 -12.90 5.41 -16.60
C ARG A 162 -13.88 6.33 -17.32
N LEU A 163 -15.00 6.67 -16.69
CA LEU A 163 -16.02 7.54 -17.28
C LEU A 163 -15.52 8.97 -17.47
N LEU A 164 -14.72 9.48 -16.53
CA LEU A 164 -14.11 10.79 -16.58
C LEU A 164 -12.82 10.81 -17.42
N ASN A 165 -12.32 9.65 -17.82
CA ASN A 165 -11.05 9.47 -18.52
C ASN A 165 -9.86 10.11 -17.77
N ILE A 166 -9.82 9.95 -16.45
CA ILE A 166 -8.74 10.43 -15.59
C ILE A 166 -7.97 9.20 -15.07
N PRO A 167 -6.67 9.06 -15.37
CA PRO A 167 -5.86 7.97 -14.83
C PRO A 167 -5.88 7.90 -13.31
N LEU A 168 -5.90 6.69 -12.77
CA LEU A 168 -5.96 6.40 -11.34
C LEU A 168 -4.95 5.30 -11.00
N MET A 169 -4.12 5.53 -9.98
CA MET A 169 -3.29 4.51 -9.36
C MET A 169 -3.41 4.56 -7.84
N CYS A 170 -3.03 3.47 -7.18
CA CYS A 170 -2.92 3.40 -5.72
C CYS A 170 -1.50 3.04 -5.29
N MET A 171 -1.07 3.58 -4.15
CA MET A 171 0.26 3.39 -3.56
C MET A 171 0.11 3.24 -2.04
N HIS A 172 0.01 2.00 -1.57
CA HIS A 172 -0.26 1.68 -0.17
C HIS A 172 1.03 1.24 0.55
N THR A 173 1.31 -0.08 0.62
CA THR A 173 2.48 -0.62 1.35
C THR A 173 3.81 0.09 1.08
N PRO A 174 4.17 0.49 -0.16
CA PRO A 174 5.40 1.25 -0.38
C PRO A 174 5.50 2.55 0.41
N THR A 175 4.39 3.27 0.58
CA THR A 175 4.34 4.50 1.37
C THR A 175 4.33 4.21 2.87
N ASP A 176 3.68 3.12 3.30
CA ASP A 176 3.72 2.65 4.68
C ASP A 176 5.11 2.22 5.11
N ASN A 177 5.85 1.53 4.25
CA ASN A 177 7.23 1.12 4.51
C ASN A 177 8.15 2.33 4.74
N ILE A 178 7.93 3.44 4.01
CA ILE A 178 8.69 4.68 4.22
C ILE A 178 8.35 5.29 5.59
N GLY A 179 7.06 5.34 5.95
CA GLY A 179 6.62 5.83 7.26
C GLY A 179 7.14 4.95 8.40
N TRP A 180 7.07 3.62 8.24
CA TRP A 180 7.63 2.64 9.15
C TRP A 180 9.13 2.87 9.34
N LYS A 181 9.92 2.98 8.26
CA LYS A 181 11.37 3.20 8.38
C LYS A 181 11.70 4.47 9.13
N TYR A 182 10.99 5.56 8.84
CA TYR A 182 11.18 6.83 9.52
C TYR A 182 10.94 6.71 11.04
N LEU A 183 9.85 6.04 11.43
CA LEU A 183 9.53 5.84 12.85
C LEU A 183 10.47 4.83 13.52
N ALA A 184 10.80 3.73 12.85
CA ALA A 184 11.74 2.72 13.35
C ALA A 184 13.11 3.35 13.61
N ASP A 185 13.68 4.07 12.65
CA ASP A 185 14.96 4.76 12.82
C ASP A 185 14.93 5.75 13.98
N ARG A 186 13.82 6.48 14.13
CA ARG A 186 13.68 7.45 15.21
C ARG A 186 13.68 6.76 16.58
N LEU A 187 12.90 5.70 16.72
CA LEU A 187 12.67 5.04 18.00
C LEU A 187 13.83 4.13 18.40
N GLU A 188 14.40 3.35 17.45
CA GLU A 188 15.48 2.39 17.73
C GLU A 188 16.82 3.07 18.07
N HIS A 189 17.02 4.33 17.67
CA HIS A 189 18.23 5.11 17.99
C HIS A 189 18.05 6.01 19.21
N THR A 190 16.92 5.92 19.91
CA THR A 190 16.64 6.67 21.13
C THR A 190 16.61 5.70 22.31
N ASP A 191 17.21 6.11 23.44
CA ASP A 191 17.11 5.34 24.68
C ASP A 191 15.72 5.55 25.28
N LEU A 192 14.89 4.52 25.21
CA LEU A 192 13.48 4.53 25.61
C LEU A 192 13.23 3.39 26.60
N ASP A 193 12.70 3.68 27.78
CA ASP A 193 12.46 2.68 28.83
C ASP A 193 10.96 2.41 29.02
N THR A 194 10.12 3.43 28.80
CA THR A 194 8.69 3.36 29.04
C THR A 194 7.86 3.67 27.79
N VAL A 195 6.60 3.22 27.79
CA VAL A 195 5.63 3.61 26.76
C VAL A 195 5.44 5.13 26.73
N ALA A 196 5.56 5.82 27.88
CA ALA A 196 5.49 7.28 27.91
C ALA A 196 6.64 7.93 27.12
N ASP A 197 7.86 7.38 27.20
CA ASP A 197 9.00 7.88 26.43
C ASP A 197 8.77 7.72 24.92
N VAL A 198 8.20 6.58 24.51
CA VAL A 198 7.79 6.36 23.11
C VAL A 198 6.78 7.42 22.67
N MET A 199 5.77 7.71 23.48
CA MET A 199 4.77 8.73 23.16
C MET A 199 5.39 10.13 23.03
N ASP A 200 6.29 10.48 23.94
CA ASP A 200 7.00 11.76 23.91
C ASP A 200 7.86 11.92 22.65
N GLU A 201 8.48 10.84 22.15
CA GLU A 201 9.15 10.85 20.85
C GLU A 201 8.19 10.97 19.67
N LEU A 202 7.06 10.26 19.70
CA LEU A 202 6.04 10.36 18.65
C LEU A 202 5.47 11.78 18.57
N TYR A 203 5.28 12.48 19.70
CA TYR A 203 4.77 13.85 19.72
C TYR A 203 5.73 14.89 19.13
N LYS A 204 7.00 14.52 18.89
CA LYS A 204 7.97 15.37 18.19
C LYS A 204 7.85 15.26 16.67
N VAL A 205 7.16 14.25 16.15
CA VAL A 205 6.87 14.10 14.72
C VAL A 205 5.82 15.14 14.30
N PRO A 206 6.10 16.03 13.33
CA PRO A 206 5.18 17.11 12.95
C PRO A 206 3.77 16.65 12.59
N GLU A 207 3.66 15.54 11.87
CA GLU A 207 2.42 14.92 11.42
C GLU A 207 1.58 14.44 12.62
N LEU A 208 2.20 13.73 13.56
CA LEU A 208 1.53 13.24 14.77
C LEU A 208 1.18 14.38 15.73
N LYS A 209 2.03 15.40 15.82
CA LYS A 209 1.75 16.61 16.59
C LYS A 209 0.57 17.38 16.03
N MET A 210 0.41 17.44 14.71
CA MET A 210 -0.78 18.02 14.09
C MET A 210 -2.00 17.16 14.41
N ALA A 211 -1.89 15.84 14.24
CA ALA A 211 -2.98 14.91 14.52
C ALA A 211 -3.51 15.03 15.97
N LEU A 212 -2.64 15.30 16.96
CA LEU A 212 -3.06 15.59 18.34
C LEU A 212 -3.98 16.81 18.44
N LYS A 213 -3.72 17.88 17.69
CA LYS A 213 -4.58 19.08 17.65
C LYS A 213 -5.95 18.76 17.05
N ASP A 214 -5.97 17.82 16.12
CA ASP A 214 -7.19 17.36 15.43
C ASP A 214 -7.88 16.20 16.13
N LYS A 215 -7.47 15.85 17.37
CA LYS A 215 -8.00 14.72 18.17
C LYS A 215 -7.86 13.35 17.50
N ALA A 216 -6.86 13.19 16.64
CA ALA A 216 -6.53 11.96 15.92
C ALA A 216 -5.08 11.50 16.15
N GLY A 217 -4.42 12.03 17.19
CA GLY A 217 -3.04 11.65 17.51
C GLY A 217 -2.94 10.28 18.21
N PRO A 218 -1.71 9.77 18.37
CA PRO A 218 -1.45 8.53 19.12
C PRO A 218 -2.05 8.58 20.53
N VAL A 219 -2.58 7.46 21.02
CA VAL A 219 -3.20 7.32 22.34
C VAL A 219 -2.89 5.96 22.98
N ILE A 220 -2.81 5.92 24.31
CA ILE A 220 -2.71 4.70 25.12
C ILE A 220 -4.12 4.33 25.62
N PHE A 221 -4.51 3.06 25.50
CA PHE A 221 -5.81 2.53 25.94
C PHE A 221 -5.75 1.75 27.26
#